data_AF-A0A1I2HD23-F1
#
_entry.id   AF-A0A1I2HD23-F1
#
_cell.length_a   1.000
_cell.length_b   1.000
_cell.length_c   1.000
_cell.angle_alpha   90.00
_cell.angle_beta   90.00
_cell.angle_gamma   90.00
#
_symmetry.space_group_name_H-M   'P 1'
#
loop_
_entity.id
_entity.type
_entity.pdbx_description
1 polymer ?
#
loop_
_entity_poly.entity_id
_entity_poly.type
_entity_poly.pdbx_seq_one_letter_code
_entity_poly.pdbx_strand_id
1 'polypeptide(L)'
;MSEMGSGHNYLGYHIATMLSLHEWFKEISSPVPRFLILDQPSQAGFPDETRGGGFGSARATLLDIYKTIASSIESLDGSFQVIVLEHADLDAEPFRSAVRARWRRSNGEALVPEHWIADEADDGAEE
;
A
#
# COMPACT_ATOMS: atom_id res chain seq x y z
N MET A 1 13.05 -26.53 7.74
CA MET A 1 12.53 -26.05 6.43
C MET A 1 10.99 -26.14 6.43
N SER A 2 10.33 -25.50 7.40
CA SER A 2 8.86 -25.58 7.58
C SER A 2 8.21 -24.22 7.90
N GLU A 3 8.85 -23.12 7.51
CA GLU A 3 8.29 -21.76 7.64
C GLU A 3 7.94 -21.14 6.29
N MET A 4 7.98 -21.89 5.18
CA MET A 4 7.66 -21.36 3.84
C MET A 4 6.15 -21.38 3.50
N GLY A 5 5.26 -21.41 4.51
CA GLY A 5 3.85 -21.79 4.31
C GLY A 5 2.78 -20.84 4.84
N SER A 6 3.09 -19.60 5.22
CA SER A 6 2.07 -18.62 5.60
C SER A 6 1.90 -17.56 4.49
N GLY A 7 0.65 -17.13 4.22
CA GLY A 7 0.38 -16.03 3.27
C GLY A 7 1.14 -14.74 3.60
N HIS A 8 1.44 -14.52 4.88
CA HIS A 8 2.34 -13.48 5.38
C HIS A 8 3.74 -13.53 4.77
N ASN A 9 4.35 -14.72 4.70
CA ASN A 9 5.70 -14.87 4.15
C ASN A 9 5.71 -14.63 2.64
N TYR A 10 4.65 -15.05 1.95
CA TYR A 10 4.50 -14.80 0.51
C TYR A 10 4.45 -13.29 0.21
N LEU A 11 3.63 -12.52 0.91
CA LEU A 11 3.55 -11.06 0.76
C LEU A 11 4.92 -10.39 0.99
N GLY A 12 5.59 -10.76 2.08
CA GLY A 12 6.92 -10.22 2.41
C GLY A 12 7.94 -10.46 1.29
N TYR A 13 7.97 -11.66 0.70
CA TYR A 13 8.87 -11.95 -0.41
C TYR A 13 8.56 -11.12 -1.67
N HIS A 14 7.29 -10.87 -1.98
CA HIS A 14 6.92 -10.05 -3.14
C HIS A 14 7.40 -8.61 -2.96
N ILE A 15 7.11 -8.03 -1.80
CA ILE A 15 7.51 -6.65 -1.50
C ILE A 15 9.04 -6.54 -1.49
N ALA A 16 9.74 -7.42 -0.78
CA ALA A 16 11.20 -7.42 -0.75
C ALA A 16 11.79 -7.54 -2.17
N THR A 17 11.27 -8.47 -2.99
CA THR A 17 11.74 -8.65 -4.36
C THR A 17 11.54 -7.39 -5.20
N MET A 18 10.36 -6.77 -5.14
CA MET A 18 10.07 -5.54 -5.90
C MET A 18 10.96 -4.38 -5.45
N LEU A 19 11.16 -4.20 -4.14
CA LEU A 19 12.06 -3.18 -3.60
C LEU A 19 13.49 -3.39 -4.10
N SER A 20 14.04 -4.61 -3.95
CA SER A 20 15.40 -4.92 -4.43
C SER A 20 15.56 -4.75 -5.94
N LEU A 21 14.52 -5.04 -6.73
CA LEU A 21 14.55 -4.75 -8.17
C LEU A 21 14.64 -3.26 -8.44
N HIS A 22 13.89 -2.41 -7.72
CA HIS A 22 13.99 -0.96 -7.90
C HIS A 22 15.32 -0.37 -7.43
N GLU A 23 15.90 -0.92 -6.36
CA GLU A 23 17.26 -0.60 -5.93
C GLU A 23 18.26 -0.93 -7.06
N TRP A 24 18.18 -2.13 -7.61
CA TRP A 24 19.02 -2.56 -8.73
C TRP A 24 18.82 -1.72 -10.00
N PHE A 25 17.58 -1.40 -10.35
CA PHE A 25 17.25 -0.56 -11.50
C PHE A 25 17.84 0.83 -11.39
N LYS A 26 17.95 1.38 -10.18
CA LYS A 26 18.66 2.64 -9.94
C LYS A 26 20.16 2.48 -10.20
N GLU A 27 20.79 1.43 -9.70
CA GLU A 27 22.24 1.20 -9.89
C GLU A 27 22.63 1.13 -11.37
N ILE A 28 21.83 0.44 -12.19
CA ILE A 28 22.10 0.30 -13.62
C ILE A 28 21.55 1.45 -14.48
N SER A 29 21.02 2.51 -13.87
CA SER A 29 20.36 3.62 -14.58
C SER A 29 19.29 3.15 -15.57
N SER A 30 18.51 2.15 -15.17
CA SER A 30 17.44 1.55 -15.96
C SER A 30 16.36 2.58 -16.32
N PRO A 31 15.73 2.49 -17.51
CA PRO A 31 14.59 3.33 -17.87
C PRO A 31 13.29 2.92 -17.15
N VAL A 32 13.30 1.88 -16.31
CA VAL A 32 12.13 1.46 -15.53
C VAL A 32 11.65 2.62 -14.65
N PRO A 33 10.34 2.94 -14.65
CA PRO A 33 9.80 3.99 -13.79
C PRO A 33 10.15 3.76 -12.33
N ARG A 34 10.57 4.81 -11.64
CA ARG A 34 10.97 4.75 -10.23
C ARG A 34 9.78 4.96 -9.29
N PHE A 35 8.68 4.28 -9.57
CA PHE A 35 7.57 4.18 -8.63
C PHE A 35 7.01 2.75 -8.58
N LEU A 36 6.49 2.38 -7.41
CA LEU A 36 5.81 1.11 -7.15
C LEU A 36 4.43 1.39 -6.55
N ILE A 37 3.40 0.76 -7.10
CA ILE A 37 2.04 0.82 -6.55
C ILE A 37 1.72 -0.52 -5.89
N LEU A 38 1.27 -0.48 -4.64
CA LEU A 38 0.83 -1.65 -3.89
C LEU A 38 -0.65 -1.48 -3.54
N ASP A 39 -1.47 -2.45 -3.95
CA ASP A 39 -2.90 -2.46 -3.67
C ASP A 39 -3.20 -3.44 -2.53
N GLN A 40 -3.74 -2.89 -1.44
CA GLN A 40 -4.19 -3.59 -0.23
C GLN A 40 -3.22 -4.68 0.29
N PRO A 41 -1.96 -4.33 0.65
CA PRO A 41 -1.01 -5.30 1.19
C PRO A 41 -1.57 -6.10 2.38
N SER A 42 -2.39 -5.46 3.22
CA SER A 42 -2.96 -6.15 4.37
C SER A 42 -3.83 -7.37 4.02
N GLN A 43 -4.50 -7.37 2.87
CA GLN A 43 -5.46 -8.42 2.51
C GLN A 43 -4.80 -9.78 2.28
N ALA A 44 -3.60 -9.80 1.69
CA ALA A 44 -2.88 -11.04 1.35
C ALA A 44 -2.22 -11.71 2.58
N GLY A 45 -1.93 -10.92 3.61
CA GLY A 45 -1.25 -11.39 4.82
C GLY A 45 -2.19 -11.67 5.98
N PHE A 46 -3.24 -10.86 6.17
CA PHE A 46 -3.97 -10.79 7.44
C PHE A 46 -5.47 -11.12 7.23
N PRO A 47 -5.83 -12.40 6.98
CA PRO A 47 -7.21 -12.79 6.78
C PRO A 47 -8.01 -12.58 8.06
N ASP A 48 -9.14 -11.89 7.91
CA ASP A 48 -10.23 -11.60 8.84
C ASP A 48 -10.06 -11.90 10.34
N GLU A 49 -10.45 -10.89 11.11
CA GLU A 49 -10.55 -10.71 12.56
C GLU A 49 -11.24 -11.85 13.36
N THR A 50 -11.65 -12.95 12.74
CA THR A 50 -12.54 -13.97 13.32
C THR A 50 -11.86 -15.25 13.79
N ARG A 51 -10.53 -15.38 13.73
CA ARG A 51 -9.84 -16.59 14.21
C ARG A 51 -8.76 -16.32 15.25
N GLY A 52 -9.18 -15.82 16.43
CA GLY A 52 -8.62 -16.14 17.76
C GLY A 52 -7.11 -15.97 18.02
N GLY A 53 -6.32 -15.46 17.08
CA GLY A 53 -4.87 -15.35 17.16
C GLY A 53 -4.41 -13.90 17.01
N GLY A 54 -4.05 -13.30 18.14
CA GLY A 54 -3.15 -12.15 18.25
C GLY A 54 -3.28 -11.03 17.21
N PHE A 55 -4.30 -10.18 17.32
CA PHE A 55 -4.42 -8.91 16.57
C PHE A 55 -3.12 -8.08 16.56
N GLY A 56 -2.34 -8.16 17.64
CA GLY A 56 -1.05 -7.50 17.76
C GLY A 56 0.04 -8.04 16.83
N SER A 57 0.11 -9.35 16.56
CA SER A 57 1.18 -9.91 15.72
C SER A 57 0.97 -9.58 14.24
N ALA A 58 -0.29 -9.64 13.78
CA ALA A 58 -0.67 -9.21 12.44
C ALA A 58 -0.30 -7.75 12.19
N ARG A 59 -0.71 -6.86 13.10
CA ARG A 59 -0.41 -5.43 13.04
C ARG A 59 1.09 -5.14 13.08
N ALA A 60 1.85 -5.89 13.90
CA ALA A 60 3.30 -5.76 13.99
C ALA A 60 4.00 -6.17 12.69
N THR A 61 3.63 -7.31 12.10
CA THR A 61 4.17 -7.76 10.81
C THR A 61 3.87 -6.76 9.70
N LEU A 62 2.64 -6.23 9.64
CA LEU A 62 2.28 -5.20 8.66
C LEU A 62 3.13 -3.93 8.87
N LEU A 63 3.31 -3.50 10.12
CA LEU A 63 4.17 -2.36 10.42
C LEU A 63 5.62 -2.59 9.98
N ASP A 64 6.14 -3.80 10.15
CA ASP A 64 7.51 -4.14 9.72
C ASP A 64 7.67 -4.15 8.19
N ILE A 65 6.61 -4.51 7.45
CA ILE A 65 6.56 -4.30 5.99
C ILE A 65 6.70 -2.81 5.66
N TYR A 66 5.93 -1.95 6.31
CA TYR A 66 6.00 -0.51 6.06
C TYR A 66 7.34 0.12 6.47
N LYS A 67 7.98 -0.36 7.54
CA LYS A 67 9.36 0.02 7.88
C LYS A 67 10.36 -0.38 6.80
N THR A 68 10.20 -1.59 6.24
CA THR A 68 11.07 -2.08 5.17
C THR A 68 10.92 -1.22 3.91
N ILE A 69 9.69 -0.87 3.54
CA ILE A 69 9.40 0.05 2.42
C ILE A 69 10.06 1.41 2.67
N ALA A 70 9.85 2.01 3.84
CA ALA A 70 10.44 3.31 4.17
C ALA A 70 11.97 3.28 4.11
N SER A 71 12.60 2.24 4.68
CA SER A 71 14.06 2.07 4.62
C SER A 71 14.58 1.97 3.19
N SER A 72 13.86 1.31 2.28
CA SER A 72 14.27 1.20 0.87
C SER A 72 14.11 2.53 0.12
N ILE A 73 13.08 3.31 0.43
CA ILE A 73 12.92 4.67 -0.12
C ILE A 73 14.05 5.60 0.36
N GLU A 74 14.38 5.54 1.65
CA GLU A 74 15.46 6.33 2.26
C GLU A 74 16.84 5.94 1.69
N SER A 75 17.12 4.64 1.51
CA SER A 75 18.38 4.17 0.92
C SER A 75 18.56 4.66 -0.52
N LEU A 76 17.45 4.91 -1.23
CA LEU A 76 17.44 5.45 -2.58
C LEU A 76 17.33 6.98 -2.63
N ASP A 77 17.54 7.70 -1.53
CA ASP A 77 17.66 9.17 -1.47
C ASP A 77 16.53 9.90 -2.24
N GLY A 78 15.29 9.47 -2.02
CA GLY A 78 14.10 10.08 -2.63
C GLY A 78 13.94 9.87 -4.14
N SER A 79 14.83 9.10 -4.78
CA SER A 79 14.74 8.80 -6.22
C SER A 79 13.71 7.71 -6.58
N PHE A 80 13.09 7.10 -5.57
CA PHE A 80 12.09 6.04 -5.70
C PHE A 80 10.86 6.37 -4.85
N GLN A 81 9.66 6.14 -5.40
CA GLN A 81 8.39 6.39 -4.72
C GLN A 81 7.59 5.09 -4.56
N VAL A 82 6.99 4.88 -3.39
CA VAL A 82 6.00 3.82 -3.20
C VAL A 82 4.65 4.45 -2.88
N ILE A 83 3.62 4.05 -3.61
CA ILE A 83 2.23 4.45 -3.41
C ILE A 83 1.47 3.22 -2.93
N VAL A 84 0.80 3.33 -1.79
CA VAL A 84 0.06 2.21 -1.19
C VAL A 84 -1.39 2.59 -1.01
N LEU A 85 -2.30 1.74 -1.51
CA LEU A 85 -3.72 1.79 -1.21
C LEU A 85 -4.00 0.78 -0.09
N GLU A 86 -4.63 1.20 1.00
CA GLU A 86 -4.72 0.38 2.20
C GLU A 86 -6.02 0.62 2.97
N HIS A 87 -6.57 -0.45 3.54
CA HIS A 87 -7.69 -0.41 4.49
C HIS A 87 -7.23 -0.35 5.94
N ALA A 88 -6.08 -0.96 6.27
CA ALA A 88 -5.48 -0.82 7.58
C ALA A 88 -5.14 0.65 7.89
N ASP A 89 -5.46 1.13 9.09
CA ASP A 89 -5.08 2.46 9.58
C ASP A 89 -4.19 2.27 10.82
N LEU A 90 -2.87 2.26 10.59
CA LEU A 90 -1.88 2.07 11.64
C LEU A 90 -1.50 3.40 12.28
N ASP A 91 -1.83 3.60 13.55
CA ASP A 91 -1.32 4.72 14.36
C ASP A 91 0.10 4.43 14.87
N ALA A 92 1.03 4.24 13.93
CA ALA A 92 2.46 4.01 14.21
C ALA A 92 3.31 4.50 13.04
N GLU A 93 4.55 4.90 13.32
CA GLU A 93 5.50 5.27 12.26
C GLU A 93 6.17 4.04 11.64
N PRO A 94 6.46 4.05 10.32
CA PRO A 94 6.34 5.20 9.40
C PRO A 94 4.95 5.37 8.76
N PHE A 95 4.00 4.46 9.03
CA PHE A 95 2.71 4.44 8.35
C PHE A 95 1.95 5.75 8.53
N ARG A 96 1.80 6.23 9.77
CA ARG A 96 0.98 7.39 10.11
C ARG A 96 1.40 8.66 9.35
N SER A 97 2.69 8.97 9.31
CA SER A 97 3.19 10.16 8.60
C SER A 97 3.14 10.02 7.07
N ALA A 98 3.13 8.79 6.56
CA ALA A 98 3.01 8.51 5.14
C ALA A 98 1.57 8.65 4.60
N VAL A 99 0.54 8.58 5.45
CA VAL A 99 -0.87 8.72 5.03
C VAL A 99 -1.13 10.10 4.41
N ARG A 100 -1.52 10.14 3.14
CA ARG A 100 -1.84 11.38 2.41
C ARG A 100 -3.33 11.69 2.32
N ALA A 101 -4.18 10.67 2.31
CA ALA A 101 -5.63 10.81 2.27
C ALA A 101 -6.29 9.68 3.07
N ARG A 102 -7.46 9.97 3.65
CA ARG A 102 -8.29 8.96 4.32
C ARG A 102 -9.67 8.98 3.68
N TRP A 103 -9.88 8.07 2.74
CA TRP A 103 -11.17 7.93 2.07
C TRP A 103 -12.17 7.22 2.98
N ARG A 104 -13.21 7.95 3.42
CA ARG A 104 -14.29 7.41 4.24
C ARG A 104 -15.62 7.93 3.71
N ARG A 105 -16.66 7.08 3.67
CA ARG A 105 -18.01 7.58 3.36
C ARG A 105 -18.46 8.69 4.31
N SER A 106 -18.00 8.67 5.56
CA SER A 106 -18.34 9.66 6.58
C SER A 106 -17.76 11.07 6.34
N ASN A 107 -16.65 11.19 5.60
CA ASN A 107 -16.08 12.50 5.23
C ASN A 107 -16.35 12.86 3.75
N GLY A 108 -17.09 12.03 3.01
CA GLY A 108 -17.37 12.25 1.59
C GLY A 108 -16.13 12.15 0.69
N GLU A 109 -15.00 11.66 1.20
CA GLU A 109 -13.78 11.51 0.40
C GLU A 109 -13.66 10.09 -0.16
N ALA A 110 -13.27 10.00 -1.43
CA ALA A 110 -13.05 8.75 -2.14
C ALA A 110 -11.86 8.88 -3.10
N LEU A 111 -11.24 7.76 -3.47
CA LEU A 111 -10.19 7.73 -4.50
C LEU A 111 -10.72 8.24 -5.84
N VAL A 112 -11.94 7.82 -6.19
CA VAL A 112 -12.73 8.40 -7.29
C VAL A 112 -13.79 9.28 -6.64
N PRO A 113 -13.63 10.61 -6.65
CA PRO A 113 -14.61 11.53 -6.07
C PRO A 113 -16.00 11.36 -6.68
N GLU A 114 -17.04 11.48 -5.85
CA GLU A 114 -18.43 11.30 -6.33
C GLU A 114 -18.81 12.29 -7.44
N HIS A 115 -18.28 13.51 -7.38
CA HIS A 115 -18.55 14.53 -8.40
C HIS A 115 -17.97 14.20 -9.78
N TRP A 116 -16.99 13.29 -9.90
CA TRP A 116 -16.50 12.84 -11.22
C TRP A 116 -17.51 11.96 -11.97
N ILE A 117 -18.49 11.41 -11.26
CA ILE A 117 -19.49 10.50 -11.83
C ILE A 117 -20.73 11.27 -12.32
N ALA A 118 -20.89 12.53 -11.89
CA ALA A 118 -22.13 13.30 -12.06
C ALA A 118 -22.19 14.16 -13.34
N ASP A 119 -21.18 14.15 -14.21
CA ASP A 119 -21.07 15.08 -15.36
C ASP A 119 -21.80 14.65 -16.65
N GLU A 120 -22.58 13.54 -16.66
CA GLU A 120 -23.30 13.07 -17.87
C GLU A 120 -24.85 13.11 -17.79
N ALA A 121 -25.44 13.89 -16.88
CA ALA A 121 -26.91 13.96 -16.72
C ALA A 121 -27.53 15.33 -17.03
N ASP A 122 -26.88 16.16 -17.86
CA ASP A 122 -27.47 17.38 -18.41
C ASP A 122 -27.18 17.48 -19.93
N ASP A 123 -27.64 16.49 -20.69
CA ASP A 123 -27.78 16.62 -22.14
C ASP A 123 -29.23 17.04 -22.40
N GLY A 124 -29.36 18.29 -22.86
CA GLY A 124 -30.58 19.09 -22.80
C GLY A 124 -31.85 18.42 -23.36
N ALA A 125 -32.89 18.42 -22.54
CA ALA A 125 -34.27 18.41 -23.03
C ALA A 125 -34.73 19.88 -23.16
N GLU A 126 -34.29 20.55 -24.22
CA GLU A 126 -35.02 21.68 -24.79
C GLU A 126 -36.15 21.09 -25.67
N GLU A 127 -37.40 21.25 -25.25
CA GLU A 127 -38.59 21.33 -26.12
C GLU A 127 -39.34 22.63 -25.83
#